data_AF-A0A3S0L216-F1
#
_entry.id   AF-A0A3S0L216-F1
#
_cell.length_a   1.000
_cell.length_b   1.000
_cell.length_c   1.000
_cell.angle_alpha   90.00
_cell.angle_beta   90.00
_cell.angle_gamma   90.00
#
_symmetry.space_group_name_H-M   'P 1'
#
loop_
_entity.id
_entity.type
_entity.pdbx_description
1 polymer ?
#
loop_
_entity_poly.entity_id
_entity_poly.type
_entity_poly.pdbx_seq_one_letter_code
_entity_poly.pdbx_strand_id
1 'polypeptide(L)'
;MPSSLSGTGHNGFEKADLHIHTKCSDGLFSPEEIVEKAAAAGLKAISITDHDSVAGIDKAKPSAIEKGIELITGAEMSSAYKGYDIHVLGYFFDYEQSALKQYLDHCRLQRTERAERMVGKLAKMGVKIGIEQIILKAQNGSVGRPHIAAVLQDGGYVKSFSEAFSRYLGAHSPAYVKSIETHPAEVIKLINEASGLSFLAHPAQSVSDEILKQLITFGLDGIEIIHPSHDSYKQNYYREIANEYFLLFSGGSDFHGLKDREDEIFGKLTIPMDWVTKMKSRLVKA
;
A
#
# COMPACT_ATOMS: atom_id res chain seq x y z
N MET A 1 -7.14 6.40 -37.06
CA MET A 1 -7.70 7.49 -36.22
C MET A 1 -8.83 8.15 -36.98
N PRO A 2 -9.94 8.60 -36.36
CA PRO A 2 -10.10 8.73 -34.91
C PRO A 2 -11.41 8.13 -34.37
N SER A 3 -11.34 7.52 -33.18
CA SER A 3 -12.36 7.76 -32.16
C SER A 3 -11.63 8.21 -30.91
N SER A 4 -11.68 9.52 -30.73
CA SER A 4 -11.40 10.22 -29.49
C SER A 4 -12.22 9.62 -28.35
N LEU A 5 -11.57 9.06 -27.34
CA LEU A 5 -12.19 8.86 -26.03
C LEU A 5 -11.92 10.10 -25.17
N SER A 6 -12.51 11.22 -25.60
CA SER A 6 -12.91 12.31 -24.73
C SER A 6 -14.41 12.14 -24.51
N GLY A 7 -14.77 11.50 -23.40
CA GLY A 7 -16.15 11.23 -23.06
C GLY A 7 -16.23 10.72 -21.64
N THR A 8 -16.57 11.61 -20.72
CA THR A 8 -17.14 11.32 -19.41
C THR A 8 -18.36 10.43 -19.59
N GLY A 9 -18.14 9.11 -19.56
CA GLY A 9 -19.18 8.09 -19.51
C GLY A 9 -19.20 7.47 -18.13
N HIS A 10 -20.12 7.92 -17.28
CA HIS A 10 -20.62 7.11 -16.18
C HIS A 10 -21.37 5.90 -16.77
N ASN A 11 -20.64 4.90 -17.27
CA ASN A 11 -21.20 3.59 -17.54
C ASN A 11 -21.08 2.76 -16.26
N GLY A 12 -22.24 2.43 -15.69
CA GLY A 12 -22.46 1.69 -14.44
C GLY A 12 -21.88 0.27 -14.41
N PHE A 13 -20.55 0.16 -14.45
CA PHE A 13 -19.84 -1.02 -13.99
C PHE A 13 -19.46 -0.83 -12.53
N GLU A 14 -19.68 -1.87 -11.73
CA GLU A 14 -19.26 -1.93 -10.35
C GLU A 14 -17.73 -1.80 -10.24
N LYS A 15 -17.27 -1.03 -9.26
CA LYS A 15 -15.87 -0.64 -9.10
C LYS A 15 -15.30 -1.08 -7.76
N ALA A 16 -13.99 -1.28 -7.74
CA ALA A 16 -13.23 -1.53 -6.54
C ALA A 16 -11.98 -0.65 -6.44
N ASP A 17 -11.51 -0.47 -5.22
CA ASP A 17 -10.22 0.14 -4.90
C ASP A 17 -9.45 -0.79 -3.95
N LEU A 18 -8.35 -1.37 -4.42
CA LEU A 18 -7.64 -2.43 -3.71
C LEU A 18 -6.31 -1.96 -3.09
N HIS A 19 -6.10 -0.66 -2.95
CA HIS A 19 -4.89 -0.13 -2.32
C HIS A 19 -5.23 1.11 -1.48
N ILE A 20 -5.49 0.89 -0.19
CA ILE A 20 -5.98 1.92 0.73
C ILE A 20 -5.31 1.76 2.09
N HIS A 21 -4.85 2.87 2.66
CA HIS A 21 -4.21 2.92 3.97
C HIS A 21 -5.10 3.61 5.01
N THR A 22 -4.99 3.17 6.26
CA THR A 22 -5.76 3.65 7.41
C THR A 22 -4.83 4.07 8.54
N LYS A 23 -5.41 4.58 9.64
CA LYS A 23 -4.70 4.80 10.93
C LYS A 23 -4.06 3.53 11.51
N CYS A 24 -4.33 2.35 10.97
CA CYS A 24 -3.65 1.11 11.40
C CYS A 24 -2.25 0.95 10.77
N SER A 25 -1.88 1.83 9.84
CA SER A 25 -0.51 2.10 9.42
C SER A 25 -0.25 3.61 9.37
N ASP A 26 -0.10 4.21 8.20
CA ASP A 26 0.23 5.63 7.99
C ASP A 26 -0.84 6.43 7.23
N GLY A 27 -2.07 5.90 7.15
CA GLY A 27 -3.25 6.64 6.68
C GLY A 27 -3.83 7.58 7.74
N LEU A 28 -4.56 8.59 7.27
CA LEU A 28 -5.19 9.63 8.10
C LEU A 28 -6.55 9.20 8.65
N PHE A 29 -7.27 8.32 7.96
CA PHE A 29 -8.66 7.94 8.28
C PHE A 29 -8.71 6.59 8.98
N SER A 30 -9.69 6.41 9.87
CA SER A 30 -9.96 5.11 10.48
C SER A 30 -10.49 4.11 9.44
N PRO A 31 -10.38 2.80 9.69
CA PRO A 31 -10.98 1.78 8.82
C PRO A 31 -12.48 2.01 8.55
N GLU A 32 -13.23 2.45 9.56
CA GLU A 32 -14.66 2.77 9.45
C GLU A 32 -14.91 4.02 8.59
N GLU A 33 -14.10 5.07 8.77
CA GLU A 33 -14.17 6.29 7.95
C GLU A 33 -13.86 6.00 6.47
N ILE A 34 -12.93 5.08 6.19
CA ILE A 34 -12.64 4.61 4.83
C ILE A 34 -13.85 3.88 4.22
N VAL A 35 -14.51 3.01 4.97
CA VAL A 35 -15.72 2.33 4.49
C VAL A 35 -16.82 3.32 4.16
N GLU A 36 -17.04 4.34 5.00
CA GLU A 36 -18.03 5.39 4.72
C GLU A 36 -17.69 6.19 3.45
N LYS A 37 -16.41 6.55 3.27
CA LYS A 37 -15.93 7.20 2.04
C LYS A 37 -16.15 6.30 0.82
N ALA A 38 -15.85 5.00 0.93
CA ALA A 38 -16.02 4.05 -0.16
C ALA A 38 -17.50 3.90 -0.56
N ALA A 39 -18.41 3.88 0.43
CA ALA A 39 -19.85 3.83 0.20
C ALA A 39 -20.34 5.09 -0.52
N ALA A 40 -19.90 6.27 -0.05
CA ALA A 40 -20.22 7.55 -0.66
C ALA A 40 -19.69 7.67 -2.11
N ALA A 41 -18.55 7.04 -2.40
CA ALA A 41 -17.97 6.95 -3.74
C ALA A 41 -18.62 5.89 -4.65
N GLY A 42 -19.54 5.09 -4.12
CA GLY A 42 -20.23 4.03 -4.86
C GLY A 42 -19.36 2.81 -5.19
N LEU A 43 -18.30 2.57 -4.42
CA LEU A 43 -17.46 1.37 -4.55
C LEU A 43 -18.22 0.14 -4.06
N LYS A 44 -18.00 -0.99 -4.74
CA LYS A 44 -18.59 -2.30 -4.38
C LYS A 44 -17.66 -3.19 -3.60
N ALA A 45 -16.36 -3.03 -3.82
CA ALA A 45 -15.35 -3.71 -3.02
C ALA A 45 -14.21 -2.75 -2.69
N ILE A 46 -13.61 -2.96 -1.53
CA ILE A 46 -12.35 -2.31 -1.16
C ILE A 46 -11.39 -3.33 -0.54
N SER A 47 -10.10 -3.03 -0.59
CA SER A 47 -9.10 -3.69 0.25
C SER A 47 -8.40 -2.65 1.10
N ILE A 48 -8.41 -2.84 2.41
CA ILE A 48 -7.50 -2.13 3.31
C ILE A 48 -6.17 -2.86 3.25
N THR A 49 -5.11 -2.14 2.89
CA THR A 49 -3.77 -2.69 2.62
C THR A 49 -2.73 -1.96 3.44
N ASP A 50 -3.03 -1.72 4.72
CA ASP A 50 -2.13 -1.08 5.66
C ASP A 50 -0.73 -1.70 5.64
N HIS A 51 0.30 -0.86 5.74
CA HIS A 51 1.69 -1.30 5.77
C HIS A 51 1.98 -2.28 6.90
N ASP A 52 2.35 -3.51 6.55
CA ASP A 52 2.71 -4.59 7.49
C ASP A 52 1.69 -4.79 8.63
N SER A 53 0.41 -4.58 8.37
CA SER A 53 -0.64 -4.62 9.39
C SER A 53 -1.97 -5.09 8.81
N VAL A 54 -2.65 -5.97 9.56
CA VAL A 54 -4.01 -6.46 9.25
C VAL A 54 -5.05 -5.91 10.23
N ALA A 55 -4.63 -5.04 11.16
CA ALA A 55 -5.48 -4.56 12.25
C ALA A 55 -6.68 -3.70 11.78
N GLY A 56 -6.65 -3.22 10.54
CA GLY A 56 -7.76 -2.48 9.93
C GLY A 56 -8.93 -3.37 9.51
N ILE A 57 -8.70 -4.65 9.24
CA ILE A 57 -9.71 -5.57 8.68
C ILE A 57 -10.87 -5.77 9.66
N ASP A 58 -10.59 -6.17 10.90
CA ASP A 58 -11.63 -6.42 11.91
C ASP A 58 -12.42 -5.16 12.27
N LYS A 59 -11.76 -4.00 12.24
CA LYS A 59 -12.37 -2.69 12.53
C LYS A 59 -13.32 -2.26 11.42
N ALA A 60 -12.94 -2.46 10.15
CA ALA A 60 -13.78 -2.09 9.00
C ALA A 60 -14.95 -3.06 8.77
N LYS A 61 -14.81 -4.33 9.16
CA LYS A 61 -15.75 -5.40 8.80
C LYS A 61 -17.23 -5.11 9.18
N PRO A 62 -17.56 -4.62 10.39
CA PRO A 62 -18.95 -4.30 10.73
C PRO A 62 -19.55 -3.22 9.82
N SER A 63 -18.82 -2.12 9.59
CA SER A 63 -19.26 -1.04 8.71
C SER A 63 -19.38 -1.51 7.26
N ALA A 64 -18.46 -2.36 6.79
CA ALA A 64 -18.49 -2.87 5.42
C ALA A 64 -19.76 -3.70 5.17
N ILE A 65 -20.14 -4.55 6.14
CA ILE A 65 -21.39 -5.32 6.10
C ILE A 65 -22.60 -4.38 6.08
N GLU A 66 -22.65 -3.38 6.96
CA GLU A 66 -23.75 -2.42 7.03
C GLU A 66 -23.96 -1.67 5.71
N LYS A 67 -22.86 -1.28 5.05
CA LYS A 67 -22.89 -0.50 3.79
C LYS A 67 -22.98 -1.38 2.54
N GLY A 68 -22.96 -2.69 2.68
CA GLY A 68 -22.99 -3.63 1.55
C GLY A 68 -21.75 -3.53 0.66
N ILE A 69 -20.59 -3.23 1.25
CA ILE A 69 -19.29 -3.21 0.58
C ILE A 69 -18.58 -4.51 0.86
N GLU A 70 -18.08 -5.15 -0.19
CA GLU A 70 -17.18 -6.28 -0.05
C GLU A 70 -15.82 -5.81 0.47
N LEU A 71 -15.49 -6.18 1.71
CA LEU A 71 -14.16 -5.97 2.28
C LEU A 71 -13.27 -7.17 1.94
N ILE A 72 -12.29 -6.95 1.06
CA ILE A 72 -11.27 -7.93 0.70
C ILE A 72 -10.15 -7.82 1.73
N THR A 73 -9.73 -8.97 2.29
CA THR A 73 -8.55 -9.03 3.16
C THR A 73 -7.33 -8.57 2.37
N GLY A 74 -6.56 -7.63 2.93
CA GLY A 74 -5.30 -7.22 2.33
C GLY A 74 -4.29 -6.65 3.33
N ALA A 75 -3.07 -6.51 2.86
CA ALA A 75 -1.95 -5.83 3.52
C ALA A 75 -0.89 -5.48 2.47
N GLU A 76 -0.20 -4.35 2.66
CA GLU A 76 0.99 -4.01 1.86
C GLU A 76 2.24 -4.40 2.67
N MET A 77 2.91 -5.47 2.26
CA MET A 77 4.04 -6.04 2.99
C MET A 77 5.35 -5.48 2.45
N SER A 78 6.18 -4.99 3.37
CA SER A 78 7.50 -4.48 3.04
C SER A 78 8.50 -5.61 2.79
N SER A 79 9.33 -5.44 1.77
CA SER A 79 10.37 -6.38 1.37
C SER A 79 11.50 -5.65 0.65
N ALA A 80 12.69 -6.24 0.58
CA ALA A 80 13.81 -5.61 -0.12
C ALA A 80 14.51 -6.60 -1.05
N TYR A 81 14.85 -6.13 -2.25
CA TYR A 81 15.58 -6.93 -3.22
C TYR A 81 16.66 -6.13 -3.94
N LYS A 82 17.89 -6.66 -3.96
CA LYS A 82 19.08 -6.00 -4.53
C LYS A 82 19.24 -4.54 -4.08
N GLY A 83 18.75 -4.25 -2.88
CA GLY A 83 18.81 -2.95 -2.25
C GLY A 83 17.74 -1.93 -2.64
N TYR A 84 16.71 -2.34 -3.36
CA TYR A 84 15.49 -1.59 -3.63
C TYR A 84 14.41 -1.98 -2.61
N ASP A 85 13.64 -0.99 -2.16
CA ASP A 85 12.43 -1.19 -1.37
C ASP A 85 11.33 -1.69 -2.32
N ILE A 86 10.81 -2.89 -2.06
CA ILE A 86 9.80 -3.59 -2.85
C ILE A 86 8.57 -3.82 -1.97
N HIS A 87 7.42 -3.36 -2.40
CA HIS A 87 6.18 -3.61 -1.69
C HIS A 87 5.36 -4.68 -2.40
N VAL A 88 4.88 -5.65 -1.63
CA VAL A 88 4.03 -6.75 -2.10
C VAL A 88 2.65 -6.61 -1.47
N LEU A 89 1.64 -6.39 -2.30
CA LEU A 89 0.24 -6.43 -1.89
C LEU A 89 -0.19 -7.88 -1.76
N GLY A 90 -0.69 -8.26 -0.58
CA GLY A 90 -1.38 -9.52 -0.37
C GLY A 90 -2.90 -9.30 -0.44
N TYR A 91 -3.62 -10.22 -1.07
CA TYR A 91 -5.09 -10.22 -1.08
C TYR A 91 -5.68 -11.58 -0.74
N PHE A 92 -6.89 -11.58 -0.17
CA PHE A 92 -7.72 -12.77 0.09
C PHE A 92 -7.11 -13.84 1.01
N PHE A 93 -5.97 -13.56 1.63
CA PHE A 93 -5.31 -14.49 2.54
C PHE A 93 -6.10 -14.65 3.85
N ASP A 94 -5.86 -15.77 4.53
CA ASP A 94 -6.24 -15.97 5.92
C ASP A 94 -5.31 -15.16 6.83
N TYR A 95 -5.81 -14.04 7.35
CA TYR A 95 -5.05 -13.16 8.23
C TYR A 95 -4.92 -13.67 9.67
N GLU A 96 -5.59 -14.79 10.01
CA GLU A 96 -5.39 -15.50 11.29
C GLU A 96 -4.24 -16.51 11.22
N GLN A 97 -3.67 -16.75 10.03
CA GLN A 97 -2.55 -17.66 9.83
C GLN A 97 -1.33 -17.19 10.65
N SER A 98 -0.84 -18.08 11.51
CA SER A 98 0.13 -17.73 12.56
C SER A 98 1.51 -17.27 12.04
N ALA A 99 2.02 -17.85 10.96
CA ALA A 99 3.30 -17.47 10.36
C ALA A 99 3.23 -16.07 9.72
N LEU A 100 2.13 -15.76 9.02
CA LEU A 100 1.91 -14.43 8.47
C LEU A 100 1.78 -13.39 9.58
N LYS A 101 1.04 -13.69 10.65
CA LYS A 101 0.92 -12.79 11.80
C LYS A 101 2.27 -12.51 12.46
N GLN A 102 3.07 -13.56 12.69
CA GLN A 102 4.43 -13.42 13.24
C GLN A 102 5.34 -12.58 12.34
N TYR A 103 5.22 -12.74 11.02
CA TYR A 103 5.93 -11.94 10.04
C TYR A 103 5.55 -10.46 10.13
N LEU A 104 4.26 -10.14 10.14
CA LEU A 104 3.78 -8.75 10.24
C LEU A 104 4.22 -8.10 11.56
N ASP A 105 4.15 -8.83 12.68
CA ASP A 105 4.65 -8.36 13.97
C ASP A 105 6.16 -8.08 13.95
N HIS A 106 6.94 -8.95 13.28
CA HIS A 106 8.37 -8.74 13.09
C HIS A 106 8.66 -7.48 12.26
N CYS A 107 7.96 -7.27 11.13
CA CYS A 107 8.11 -6.07 10.30
C CYS A 107 7.78 -4.79 11.08
N ARG A 108 6.70 -4.80 11.88
CA ARG A 108 6.32 -3.65 12.72
C ARG A 108 7.38 -3.32 13.77
N LEU A 109 8.00 -4.34 14.38
CA LEU A 109 9.13 -4.13 15.29
C LEU A 109 10.32 -3.49 14.56
N GLN A 110 10.71 -4.02 13.41
CA GLN A 110 11.82 -3.48 12.61
C GLN A 110 11.57 -2.03 12.17
N ARG A 111 10.33 -1.70 11.81
CA ARG A 111 9.92 -0.32 11.49
C ARG A 111 10.09 0.63 12.67
N THR A 112 9.75 0.17 13.88
CA THR A 112 9.91 0.96 15.12
C THR A 112 11.40 1.19 15.41
N GLU A 113 12.21 0.13 15.39
CA GLU A 113 13.67 0.25 15.59
C GLU A 113 14.32 1.13 14.52
N ARG A 114 13.84 1.06 13.28
CA ARG A 114 14.30 1.94 12.20
C ARG A 114 13.97 3.40 12.50
N ALA A 115 12.75 3.69 12.96
CA ALA A 115 12.37 5.04 13.34
C ALA A 115 13.25 5.59 14.47
N GLU A 116 13.59 4.78 15.48
CA GLU A 116 14.53 5.16 16.54
C GLU A 116 15.91 5.55 15.98
N ARG A 117 16.46 4.76 15.05
CA ARG A 117 17.72 5.09 14.37
C ARG A 117 17.62 6.40 13.59
N MET A 118 16.49 6.65 12.92
CA MET A 118 16.25 7.90 12.21
C MET A 118 16.16 9.10 13.17
N VAL A 119 15.47 8.95 14.31
CA VAL A 119 15.44 9.96 15.38
C VAL A 119 16.84 10.26 15.90
N GLY A 120 17.67 9.24 16.12
CA GLY A 120 19.07 9.42 16.53
C GLY A 120 19.90 10.22 15.52
N LYS A 121 19.64 10.06 14.20
CA LYS A 121 20.26 10.90 13.16
C LYS A 121 19.74 12.33 13.19
N LEU A 122 18.42 12.51 13.32
CA LEU A 122 17.79 13.84 13.44
C LEU A 122 18.31 14.63 14.64
N ALA A 123 18.51 13.98 15.79
CA ALA A 123 19.07 14.58 16.99
C ALA A 123 20.47 15.19 16.75
N LYS A 124 21.33 14.51 15.99
CA LYS A 124 22.66 15.02 15.60
C LYS A 124 22.58 16.25 14.70
N MET A 125 21.44 16.50 14.08
CA MET A 125 21.16 17.68 13.24
C MET A 125 20.46 18.81 14.02
N GLY A 126 20.29 18.67 15.34
CA GLY A 126 19.64 19.66 16.19
C GLY A 126 18.12 19.54 16.25
N VAL A 127 17.52 18.50 15.65
CA VAL A 127 16.09 18.23 15.75
C VAL A 127 15.79 17.49 17.06
N LYS A 128 14.99 18.10 17.93
CA LYS A 128 14.62 17.56 19.25
C LYS A 128 13.24 16.92 19.20
N ILE A 129 13.18 15.67 18.72
CA ILE A 129 11.98 14.83 18.74
C ILE A 129 12.32 13.47 19.36
N GLY A 130 11.32 12.80 19.95
CA GLY A 130 11.45 11.47 20.56
C GLY A 130 10.70 10.38 19.78
N ILE A 131 11.05 9.11 20.03
CA ILE A 131 10.34 7.97 19.43
C ILE A 131 8.90 7.88 19.94
N GLU A 132 8.67 8.26 21.19
CA GLU A 132 7.36 8.24 21.83
C GLU A 132 6.36 9.14 21.09
N GLN A 133 6.81 10.28 20.59
CA GLN A 133 5.97 11.18 19.79
C GLN A 133 5.56 10.53 18.46
N ILE A 134 6.46 9.76 17.84
CA ILE A 134 6.21 9.06 16.58
C ILE A 134 5.23 7.89 16.80
N ILE A 135 5.44 7.09 17.86
CA ILE A 135 4.53 6.00 18.23
C ILE A 135 3.13 6.55 18.55
N LEU A 136 3.05 7.66 19.29
CA LEU A 136 1.79 8.32 19.57
C LEU A 136 1.10 8.81 18.28
N LYS A 137 1.86 9.40 17.36
CA LYS A 137 1.35 9.85 16.06
C LYS A 137 0.82 8.69 15.21
N ALA A 138 1.46 7.52 15.29
CA ALA A 138 1.03 6.29 14.62
C ALA A 138 -0.18 5.61 15.28
N GLN A 139 -0.64 6.06 16.46
CA GLN A 139 -1.85 5.52 17.12
C GLN A 139 -1.86 3.98 17.26
N ASN A 140 -0.71 3.39 17.60
CA ASN A 140 -0.46 1.94 17.65
C ASN A 140 -0.48 1.20 16.29
N GLY A 141 -0.63 1.91 15.18
CA GLY A 141 -0.41 1.42 13.83
C GLY A 141 1.05 1.12 13.51
N SER A 142 1.31 0.65 12.30
CA SER A 142 2.66 0.41 11.79
C SER A 142 3.43 1.71 11.59
N VAL A 143 4.58 1.86 12.26
CA VAL A 143 5.38 3.09 12.20
C VAL A 143 6.02 3.26 10.81
N GLY A 144 6.16 4.51 10.37
CA GLY A 144 6.65 4.85 9.04
C GLY A 144 7.24 6.24 8.99
N ARG A 145 7.94 6.54 7.88
CA ARG A 145 8.48 7.89 7.64
C ARG A 145 7.42 8.99 7.62
N PRO A 146 6.17 8.76 7.14
CA PRO A 146 5.11 9.76 7.24
C PRO A 146 4.83 10.22 8.68
N HIS A 147 4.90 9.31 9.67
CA HIS A 147 4.75 9.68 11.08
C HIS A 147 5.89 10.59 11.57
N ILE A 148 7.13 10.32 11.17
CA ILE A 148 8.28 11.18 11.47
C ILE A 148 8.09 12.55 10.81
N ALA A 149 7.64 12.58 9.54
CA ALA A 149 7.35 13.82 8.83
C ALA A 149 6.29 14.66 9.55
N ALA A 150 5.24 14.01 10.03
CA ALA A 150 4.18 14.67 10.77
C ALA A 150 4.68 15.27 12.10
N VAL A 151 5.50 14.53 12.87
CA VAL A 151 6.11 15.05 14.11
C VAL A 151 7.09 16.19 13.82
N LEU A 152 7.85 16.13 12.73
CA LEU A 152 8.71 17.24 12.29
C LEU A 152 7.90 18.50 11.96
N GLN A 153 6.76 18.33 11.28
CA GLN A 153 5.87 19.43 10.93
C GLN A 153 5.19 20.03 12.16
N ASP A 154 4.65 19.19 13.06
CA ASP A 154 4.05 19.62 14.33
C ASP A 154 5.07 20.38 15.21
N GLY A 155 6.32 19.93 15.19
CA GLY A 155 7.43 20.58 15.89
C GLY A 155 7.99 21.84 15.20
N GLY A 156 7.44 22.25 14.05
CA GLY A 156 7.85 23.44 13.31
C GLY A 156 9.22 23.33 12.60
N TYR A 157 9.79 22.13 12.47
CA TYR A 157 11.09 21.91 11.80
C TYR A 157 10.99 21.99 10.28
N VAL A 158 9.78 21.78 9.75
CA VAL A 158 9.43 21.79 8.32
C VAL A 158 8.01 22.32 8.15
N LYS A 159 7.69 22.86 6.98
CA LYS A 159 6.37 23.42 6.65
C LYS A 159 5.43 22.41 6.01
N SER A 160 5.96 21.32 5.45
CA SER A 160 5.18 20.31 4.73
C SER A 160 5.84 18.94 4.78
N PHE A 161 5.07 17.88 4.47
CA PHE A 161 5.60 16.53 4.28
C PHE A 161 6.66 16.49 3.17
N SER A 162 6.43 17.19 2.06
CA SER A 162 7.40 17.28 0.96
C SER A 162 8.74 17.85 1.41
N GLU A 163 8.72 18.89 2.26
CA GLU A 163 9.93 19.42 2.88
C GLU A 163 10.58 18.40 3.83
N ALA A 164 9.80 17.68 4.65
CA ALA A 164 10.31 16.62 5.52
C ALA A 164 11.06 15.53 4.73
N PHE A 165 10.47 15.04 3.65
CA PHE A 165 11.06 14.00 2.81
C PHE A 165 12.29 14.51 2.05
N SER A 166 12.23 15.68 1.43
CA SER A 166 13.39 16.23 0.71
C SER A 166 14.57 16.53 1.66
N ARG A 167 14.30 17.17 2.80
CA ARG A 167 15.34 17.64 3.72
C ARG A 167 15.92 16.55 4.61
N TYR A 168 15.10 15.62 5.08
CA TYR A 168 15.50 14.68 6.14
C TYR A 168 15.29 13.21 5.79
N LEU A 169 14.14 12.83 5.22
CA LEU A 169 13.65 11.44 5.29
C LEU A 169 13.72 10.63 3.98
N GLY A 170 13.96 11.27 2.83
CA GLY A 170 14.03 10.64 1.52
C GLY A 170 15.22 9.70 1.38
N ALA A 171 15.22 8.80 0.39
CA ALA A 171 16.22 7.73 0.25
C ALA A 171 17.69 8.21 0.22
N HIS A 172 17.92 9.47 -0.15
CA HIS A 172 19.25 10.10 -0.21
C HIS A 172 19.44 11.20 0.85
N SER A 173 18.48 11.38 1.76
CA SER A 173 18.49 12.44 2.76
C SER A 173 19.23 12.00 4.04
N PRO A 174 19.76 12.94 4.84
CA PRO A 174 20.71 12.64 5.91
C PRO A 174 20.17 11.72 7.02
N ALA A 175 18.88 11.82 7.35
CA ALA A 175 18.26 11.00 8.39
C ALA A 175 17.75 9.65 7.87
N TYR A 176 17.82 9.38 6.56
CA TYR A 176 17.38 8.10 6.02
C TYR A 176 18.21 6.94 6.57
N VAL A 177 17.49 5.91 6.98
CA VAL A 177 18.03 4.62 7.36
C VAL A 177 17.37 3.62 6.43
N LYS A 178 18.17 2.80 5.74
CA LYS A 178 17.63 1.73 4.92
C LYS A 178 16.93 0.69 5.81
N SER A 179 15.81 0.18 5.33
CA SER A 179 15.07 -0.85 6.03
C SER A 179 15.80 -2.20 5.87
N ILE A 180 15.85 -3.02 6.93
CA ILE A 180 16.30 -4.41 6.85
C ILE A 180 15.04 -5.19 6.60
N GLU A 181 14.80 -5.61 5.36
CA GLU A 181 13.54 -6.23 4.98
C GLU A 181 13.77 -7.61 4.41
N THR A 182 12.71 -8.39 4.51
CA THR A 182 12.65 -9.77 4.06
C THR A 182 12.73 -9.82 2.53
N HIS A 183 13.29 -10.91 2.00
CA HIS A 183 13.35 -11.13 0.56
C HIS A 183 11.93 -11.30 -0.02
N PRO A 184 11.56 -10.68 -1.16
CA PRO A 184 10.19 -10.74 -1.68
C PRO A 184 9.66 -12.16 -1.91
N ALA A 185 10.52 -13.10 -2.30
CA ALA A 185 10.14 -14.51 -2.46
C ALA A 185 9.58 -15.14 -1.17
N GLU A 186 10.11 -14.77 0.00
CA GLU A 186 9.58 -15.27 1.28
C GLU A 186 8.23 -14.62 1.61
N VAL A 187 8.03 -13.35 1.25
CA VAL A 187 6.75 -12.66 1.41
C VAL A 187 5.67 -13.28 0.53
N ILE A 188 5.99 -13.53 -0.74
CA ILE A 188 5.11 -14.23 -1.70
C ILE A 188 4.74 -15.61 -1.15
N LYS A 189 5.72 -16.36 -0.65
CA LYS A 189 5.49 -17.68 -0.03
C LYS A 189 4.56 -17.61 1.17
N LEU A 190 4.75 -16.65 2.09
CA LEU A 190 3.89 -16.48 3.26
C LEU A 190 2.44 -16.15 2.86
N ILE A 191 2.24 -15.30 1.84
CA ILE A 191 0.91 -15.00 1.30
C ILE A 191 0.27 -16.26 0.72
N ASN A 192 1.03 -17.05 -0.05
CA ASN A 192 0.55 -18.29 -0.64
C ASN A 192 0.20 -19.35 0.41
N GLU A 193 1.03 -19.53 1.44
CA GLU A 193 0.77 -20.43 2.57
C GLU A 193 -0.47 -20.00 3.39
N ALA A 194 -0.82 -18.72 3.36
CA ALA A 194 -2.06 -18.18 3.90
C ALA A 194 -3.23 -18.23 2.89
N SER A 195 -3.11 -18.99 1.80
CA SER A 195 -4.11 -19.14 0.73
C SER A 195 -4.49 -17.82 0.03
N GLY A 196 -3.59 -16.83 0.03
CA GLY A 196 -3.80 -15.55 -0.64
C GLY A 196 -3.15 -15.44 -2.01
N LEU A 197 -3.30 -14.26 -2.61
CA LEU A 197 -2.64 -13.86 -3.85
C LEU A 197 -1.66 -12.72 -3.61
N SER A 198 -0.52 -12.76 -4.29
CA SER A 198 0.56 -11.77 -4.17
C SER A 198 0.68 -10.89 -5.41
N PHE A 199 0.79 -9.57 -5.20
CA PHE A 199 0.84 -8.57 -6.26
C PHE A 199 2.00 -7.60 -6.05
N LEU A 200 2.70 -7.23 -7.11
CA LEU A 200 3.69 -6.15 -7.04
C LEU A 200 2.98 -4.79 -6.98
N ALA A 201 3.24 -4.04 -5.91
CA ALA A 201 2.70 -2.69 -5.71
C ALA A 201 3.51 -1.64 -6.49
N HIS A 202 2.81 -0.65 -7.06
CA HIS A 202 3.31 0.60 -7.66
C HIS A 202 4.71 0.54 -8.29
N PRO A 203 4.97 -0.41 -9.22
CA PRO A 203 6.31 -0.67 -9.78
C PRO A 203 6.98 0.57 -10.40
N ALA A 204 6.24 1.58 -10.84
CA ALA A 204 6.82 2.77 -11.47
C ALA A 204 7.70 3.62 -10.53
N GLN A 205 7.55 3.48 -9.20
CA GLN A 205 8.29 4.32 -8.25
C GLN A 205 9.75 3.91 -8.07
N SER A 206 10.03 2.60 -8.01
CA SER A 206 11.32 2.10 -7.56
C SER A 206 11.81 0.84 -8.27
N VAL A 207 11.04 0.26 -9.21
CA VAL A 207 11.35 -1.05 -9.80
C VAL A 207 11.85 -0.90 -11.24
N SER A 208 13.08 -1.37 -11.50
CA SER A 208 13.61 -1.47 -12.87
C SER A 208 13.05 -2.69 -13.60
N ASP A 209 13.11 -2.70 -14.93
CA ASP A 209 12.63 -3.83 -15.74
C ASP A 209 13.37 -5.15 -15.43
N GLU A 210 14.67 -5.08 -15.13
CA GLU A 210 15.44 -6.25 -14.69
C GLU A 210 14.87 -6.81 -13.39
N ILE A 211 14.62 -5.94 -12.41
CA ILE A 211 14.07 -6.36 -11.11
C ILE A 211 12.64 -6.87 -11.28
N LEU A 212 11.82 -6.20 -12.08
CA LEU A 212 10.45 -6.64 -12.36
C LEU A 212 10.43 -8.09 -12.86
N LYS A 213 11.26 -8.42 -13.86
CA LYS A 213 11.36 -9.79 -14.38
C LYS A 213 11.79 -10.79 -13.31
N GLN A 214 12.72 -10.42 -12.43
CA GLN A 214 13.14 -11.27 -11.31
C GLN A 214 12.00 -11.48 -10.30
N LEU A 215 11.26 -10.43 -9.94
CA LEU A 215 10.12 -10.53 -9.03
C LEU A 215 9.02 -11.44 -9.59
N ILE A 216 8.77 -11.37 -10.90
CA ILE A 216 7.83 -12.29 -11.58
C ILE A 216 8.29 -13.74 -11.42
N THR A 217 9.60 -14.03 -11.57
CA THR A 217 10.12 -15.40 -11.38
C THR A 217 10.03 -15.92 -9.95
N PHE A 218 9.78 -15.05 -8.96
CA PHE A 218 9.53 -15.46 -7.58
C PHE A 218 8.10 -15.96 -7.35
N GLY A 219 7.22 -15.86 -8.35
CA GLY A 219 5.88 -16.45 -8.30
C GLY A 219 4.78 -15.47 -7.92
N LEU A 220 4.91 -14.19 -8.29
CA LEU A 220 3.81 -13.22 -8.16
C LEU A 220 2.56 -13.70 -8.91
N ASP A 221 1.39 -13.50 -8.31
CA ASP A 221 0.10 -13.77 -8.95
C ASP A 221 -0.33 -12.63 -9.87
N GLY A 222 0.10 -11.40 -9.56
CA GLY A 222 -0.33 -10.21 -10.27
C GLY A 222 0.55 -8.98 -10.10
N ILE A 223 0.12 -7.89 -10.73
CA ILE A 223 0.78 -6.59 -10.70
C ILE A 223 -0.24 -5.47 -10.62
N GLU A 224 0.09 -4.42 -9.86
CA GLU A 224 -0.71 -3.21 -9.80
C GLU A 224 -0.56 -2.39 -11.09
N ILE A 225 -1.66 -2.21 -11.80
CA ILE A 225 -1.69 -1.48 -13.08
C ILE A 225 -2.22 -0.07 -12.85
N ILE A 226 -3.33 0.10 -12.13
CA ILE A 226 -3.91 1.41 -11.84
C ILE A 226 -3.35 1.92 -10.53
N HIS A 227 -2.63 3.04 -10.56
CA HIS A 227 -2.01 3.65 -9.38
C HIS A 227 -1.75 5.15 -9.67
N PRO A 228 -1.75 6.06 -8.68
CA PRO A 228 -1.47 7.49 -8.90
C PRO A 228 -0.13 7.80 -9.58
N SER A 229 0.89 6.96 -9.38
CA SER A 229 2.20 7.11 -10.01
C SER A 229 2.27 6.55 -11.44
N HIS A 230 1.20 5.92 -11.94
CA HIS A 230 1.16 5.30 -13.26
C HIS A 230 0.41 6.17 -14.27
N ASP A 231 1.17 6.87 -15.11
CA ASP A 231 0.59 7.50 -16.30
C ASP A 231 0.07 6.47 -17.32
N SER A 232 -0.59 6.94 -18.37
CA SER A 232 -1.18 6.04 -19.39
C SER A 232 -0.14 5.15 -20.07
N TYR A 233 1.10 5.62 -20.22
CA TYR A 233 2.19 4.85 -20.81
C TYR A 233 2.60 3.70 -19.87
N LYS A 234 2.83 3.99 -18.59
CA LYS A 234 3.14 2.98 -17.57
C LYS A 234 2.01 1.97 -17.39
N GLN A 235 0.76 2.42 -17.38
CA GLN A 235 -0.38 1.50 -17.31
C GLN A 235 -0.43 0.53 -18.50
N ASN A 236 -0.18 1.01 -19.73
CA ASN A 236 -0.14 0.14 -20.90
C ASN A 236 1.05 -0.82 -20.85
N TYR A 237 2.22 -0.34 -20.45
CA TYR A 237 3.40 -1.17 -20.26
C TYR A 237 3.16 -2.31 -19.26
N TYR A 238 2.61 -2.02 -18.09
CA TYR A 238 2.33 -3.06 -17.09
C TYR A 238 1.21 -4.01 -17.52
N ARG A 239 0.23 -3.56 -18.33
CA ARG A 239 -0.76 -4.47 -18.95
C ARG A 239 -0.09 -5.43 -19.93
N GLU A 240 0.83 -4.95 -20.77
CA GLU A 240 1.56 -5.78 -21.73
C GLU A 240 2.38 -6.85 -21.00
N ILE A 241 3.16 -6.44 -19.99
CA ILE A 241 3.90 -7.37 -19.12
C ILE A 241 2.95 -8.38 -18.46
N ALA A 242 1.87 -7.91 -17.85
CA ALA A 242 0.95 -8.81 -17.16
C ALA A 242 0.31 -9.85 -18.11
N ASN A 243 0.01 -9.46 -19.34
CA ASN A 243 -0.48 -10.40 -20.36
C ASN A 243 0.60 -11.38 -20.83
N GLU A 244 1.85 -10.92 -21.04
CA GLU A 244 2.98 -11.77 -21.44
C GLU A 244 3.26 -12.88 -20.42
N TYR A 245 3.19 -12.54 -19.12
CA TYR A 245 3.51 -13.46 -18.02
C TYR A 245 2.26 -14.07 -17.35
N PHE A 246 1.06 -13.89 -17.93
CA PHE A 246 -0.21 -14.42 -17.41
C PHE A 246 -0.54 -14.01 -15.96
N LEU A 247 -0.13 -12.79 -15.59
CA LEU A 247 -0.36 -12.17 -14.30
C LEU A 247 -1.76 -11.56 -14.21
N LEU A 248 -2.33 -11.55 -13.00
CA LEU A 248 -3.56 -10.86 -12.68
C LEU A 248 -3.35 -9.34 -12.58
N PHE A 249 -4.42 -8.59 -12.78
CA PHE A 249 -4.41 -7.14 -12.78
C PHE A 249 -4.99 -6.63 -11.47
N SER A 250 -4.29 -5.75 -10.77
CA SER A 250 -4.83 -5.00 -9.62
C SER A 250 -4.75 -3.48 -9.86
N GLY A 251 -5.28 -2.72 -8.92
CA GLY A 251 -5.20 -1.28 -8.91
C GLY A 251 -5.93 -0.66 -7.72
N GLY A 252 -5.48 0.53 -7.36
CA GLY A 252 -6.09 1.31 -6.31
C GLY A 252 -5.57 2.73 -6.28
N SER A 253 -6.05 3.47 -5.29
CA SER A 253 -5.72 4.88 -5.13
C SER A 253 -4.44 5.12 -4.32
N ASP A 254 -3.92 4.10 -3.64
CA ASP A 254 -2.83 4.23 -2.65
C ASP A 254 -3.15 5.35 -1.64
N PHE A 255 -4.41 5.38 -1.21
CA PHE A 255 -4.96 6.51 -0.47
C PHE A 255 -4.49 6.51 0.98
N HIS A 256 -3.81 7.58 1.37
CA HIS A 256 -3.41 7.85 2.75
C HIS A 256 -4.19 9.02 3.38
N GLY A 257 -4.78 9.90 2.56
CA GLY A 257 -5.48 11.10 3.03
C GLY A 257 -4.54 12.19 3.55
N LEU A 258 -3.24 12.11 3.28
CA LEU A 258 -2.21 13.03 3.81
C LEU A 258 -1.83 14.14 2.84
N LYS A 259 -2.16 14.00 1.55
CA LYS A 259 -1.86 14.99 0.51
C LYS A 259 -3.13 15.73 0.13
N ASP A 260 -3.04 17.04 -0.10
CA ASP A 260 -4.19 17.90 -0.44
C ASP A 260 -5.01 17.39 -1.65
N ARG A 261 -4.40 16.63 -2.56
CA ARG A 261 -5.05 16.05 -3.75
C ARG A 261 -5.51 14.60 -3.59
N GLU A 262 -5.21 13.94 -2.46
CA GLU A 262 -5.59 12.54 -2.25
C GLU A 262 -7.09 12.36 -2.08
N ASP A 263 -7.76 13.29 -1.39
CA ASP A 263 -9.23 13.26 -1.29
C ASP A 263 -9.92 13.41 -2.65
N GLU A 264 -9.27 14.04 -3.63
CA GLU A 264 -9.80 14.15 -4.98
C GLU A 264 -9.68 12.87 -5.81
N ILE A 265 -8.75 11.95 -5.48
CA ILE A 265 -8.52 10.73 -6.24
C ILE A 265 -9.29 9.52 -5.69
N PHE A 266 -9.69 9.56 -4.42
CA PHE A 266 -10.45 8.47 -3.79
C PHE A 266 -11.75 8.20 -4.55
N GLY A 267 -11.98 6.94 -4.93
CA GLY A 267 -13.13 6.55 -5.76
C GLY A 267 -13.02 6.89 -7.26
N LYS A 268 -11.92 7.52 -7.71
CA LYS A 268 -11.65 7.77 -9.15
C LYS A 268 -10.65 6.77 -9.70
N LEU A 269 -9.54 6.55 -8.99
CA LEU A 269 -8.56 5.50 -9.33
C LEU A 269 -9.08 4.16 -8.84
N THR A 270 -9.77 3.47 -9.73
CA THR A 270 -10.54 2.26 -9.43
C THR A 270 -10.34 1.22 -10.51
N ILE A 271 -10.61 -0.04 -10.17
CA ILE A 271 -10.63 -1.16 -11.11
C ILE A 271 -12.06 -1.68 -11.29
N PRO A 272 -12.38 -2.30 -12.45
CA PRO A 272 -13.67 -2.97 -12.62
C PRO A 272 -13.76 -4.25 -11.77
N MET A 273 -14.95 -4.56 -11.26
CA MET A 273 -15.21 -5.79 -10.49
C MET A 273 -14.88 -7.09 -11.26
N ASP A 274 -14.83 -7.06 -12.59
CA ASP A 274 -14.36 -8.19 -13.39
C ASP A 274 -12.93 -8.62 -13.05
N TRP A 275 -12.06 -7.67 -12.68
CA TRP A 275 -10.69 -7.98 -12.26
C TRP A 275 -10.70 -8.71 -10.92
N VAL A 276 -11.48 -8.22 -9.95
CA VAL A 276 -11.70 -8.87 -8.64
C VAL A 276 -12.25 -10.28 -8.83
N THR A 277 -13.21 -10.46 -9.74
CA THR A 277 -13.80 -11.77 -10.05
C THR A 277 -12.77 -12.74 -10.62
N LYS A 278 -11.89 -12.27 -11.51
CA LYS A 278 -10.76 -13.06 -12.02
C LYS A 278 -9.80 -13.46 -10.90
N MET A 279 -9.48 -12.56 -9.98
CA MET A 279 -8.66 -12.89 -8.80
C MET A 279 -9.28 -14.03 -7.98
N LYS A 280 -10.57 -13.92 -7.62
CA LYS A 280 -11.29 -14.99 -6.89
C LYS A 280 -11.27 -16.32 -7.64
N SER A 281 -11.38 -16.30 -8.96
CA SER A 281 -11.33 -17.54 -9.77
C SER A 281 -9.96 -18.24 -9.75
N ARG A 282 -8.87 -17.51 -9.45
CA ARG A 282 -7.53 -18.09 -9.28
C ARG A 282 -7.44 -18.89 -7.98
N LEU A 283 -8.01 -18.38 -6.89
CA LEU A 283 -8.02 -19.03 -5.58
C LEU A 283 -8.74 -20.39 -5.58
N VAL A 284 -9.81 -20.53 -6.38
CA VAL A 284 -10.58 -21.79 -6.47
C VAL A 284 -9.83 -22.89 -7.25
N LYS A 285 -8.80 -22.52 -8.02
CA LYS A 285 -8.05 -23.43 -8.90
C LYS A 285 -6.67 -23.84 -8.35
N ALA A 286 -6.25 -23.24 -7.24
CA ALA A 286 -5.01 -23.56 -6.53
C ALA A 286 -5.28 -24.65 -5.47
#